data_AF-A0A536CYS4-F1
#
_entry.id   AF-A0A536CYS4-F1
#
_cell.length_a   1.000
_cell.length_b   1.000
_cell.length_c   1.000
_cell.angle_alpha   90.00
_cell.angle_beta   90.00
_cell.angle_gamma   90.00
#
_symmetry.space_group_name_H-M   'P 1'
#
loop_
_entity.id
_entity.type
_entity.pdbx_description
1 polymer ?
#
loop_
_entity_poly.entity_id
_entity_poly.type
_entity_poly.pdbx_seq_one_letter_code
_entity_poly.pdbx_strand_id
1 'polypeptide(L)' 'EKPDPAIFRAACRALGVAPAETLMVGDHPEADGGAAKAGLRVYILPAEMDGDVRGLGRVVELVEGSL' A
#
# COMPACT_ATOMS: atom_id res chain seq x y z
N GLU A 1 5.21 7.15 -16.56
CA GLU A 1 4.06 6.58 -15.82
C GLU A 1 4.08 7.10 -14.40
N LYS A 2 2.92 7.46 -13.86
CA LYS A 2 2.77 7.89 -12.47
C LYS A 2 2.51 6.68 -11.55
N PRO A 3 2.83 6.80 -10.26
CA PRO A 3 3.69 7.82 -9.66
C PRO A 3 5.15 7.41 -9.86
N ASP A 4 6.03 8.39 -9.74
CA ASP A 4 7.46 8.11 -9.64
C ASP A 4 7.73 7.27 -8.38
N PRO A 5 8.43 6.12 -8.48
CA PRO A 5 8.80 5.30 -7.33
C PRO A 5 9.48 6.08 -6.18
N ALA A 6 10.10 7.23 -6.47
CA ALA A 6 10.76 8.08 -5.49
C ALA A 6 9.83 8.56 -4.36
N ILE A 7 8.53 8.77 -4.62
CA ILE A 7 7.58 9.21 -3.59
C ILE A 7 7.41 8.16 -2.49
N PHE A 8 7.28 6.89 -2.87
CA PHE A 8 7.14 5.78 -1.92
C PHE A 8 8.42 5.55 -1.14
N ARG A 9 9.58 5.64 -1.78
CA ARG A 9 10.87 5.58 -1.07
C ARG A 9 11.05 6.73 -0.09
N ALA A 10 10.55 7.92 -0.43
CA ALA A 10 10.55 9.06 0.48
C ALA A 10 9.65 8.81 1.69
N ALA A 11 8.46 8.25 1.49
CA ALA A 11 7.57 7.86 2.57
C ALA A 11 8.21 6.81 3.50
N CYS A 12 8.79 5.74 2.96
CA CYS A 12 9.52 4.73 3.75
C CYS A 12 10.66 5.36 4.57
N ARG A 13 11.45 6.27 3.97
CA ARG A 13 12.50 7.01 4.70
C ARG A 13 11.95 7.86 5.84
N ALA A 14 10.85 8.57 5.61
CA ALA A 14 10.22 9.40 6.63
C ALA A 14 9.67 8.56 7.80
N LEU A 15 9.19 7.34 7.49
CA LEU A 15 8.66 6.39 8.46
C LEU A 15 9.76 5.53 9.13
N GLY A 16 11.00 5.57 8.64
CA GLY A 16 12.11 4.77 9.18
C GLY A 16 11.99 3.26 8.91
N VAL A 17 11.25 2.85 7.87
CA VAL A 17 11.00 1.45 7.52
C VAL A 17 11.65 1.09 6.18
N ALA A 18 12.05 -0.17 6.00
CA ALA A 18 12.52 -0.63 4.71
C ALA A 18 11.33 -0.80 3.74
N PRO A 19 11.49 -0.50 2.44
CA PRO A 19 10.45 -0.77 1.43
C PRO A 19 9.92 -2.21 1.48
N ALA A 20 10.80 -3.21 1.63
CA ALA A 20 10.42 -4.62 1.69
C ALA A 20 9.54 -4.98 2.92
N GLU A 21 9.63 -4.19 3.98
CA GLU A 21 8.86 -4.33 5.22
C GLU A 21 7.57 -3.48 5.20
N THR A 22 7.31 -2.78 4.10
CA THR A 22 6.18 -1.86 3.98
C THR A 22 5.10 -2.43 3.05
N LEU A 23 3.84 -2.23 3.42
CA LEU A 23 2.65 -2.51 2.60
C LEU A 23 2.00 -1.19 2.17
N MET A 24 1.92 -0.96 0.86
CA MET A 24 1.07 0.09 0.29
C MET A 24 -0.35 -0.45 0.13
N VAL A 25 -1.33 0.25 0.69
CA VAL A 25 -2.76 -0.04 0.51
C VAL A 25 -3.41 1.16 -0.14
N GLY A 26 -4.10 0.92 -1.26
CA GLY A 26 -4.79 1.97 -2.01
C GLY A 26 -5.85 1.37 -2.91
N ASP A 27 -6.44 2.19 -3.78
CA ASP A 27 -7.59 1.85 -4.60
C ASP A 27 -7.38 2.15 -6.09
N HIS A 28 -6.27 2.81 -6.45
CA HIS A 28 -5.94 3.20 -7.81
C HIS A 28 -4.79 2.32 -8.34
N PRO A 29 -5.06 1.35 -9.24
CA PRO A 29 -4.02 0.44 -9.73
C PRO A 29 -2.80 1.14 -10.34
N GLU A 30 -2.99 2.22 -11.10
CA GLU A 30 -1.90 2.95 -11.73
C GLU A 30 -1.09 3.77 -10.70
N ALA A 31 -1.78 4.50 -9.82
CA ALA A 31 -1.14 5.35 -8.82
C ALA A 31 -0.52 4.49 -7.70
N ASP A 32 -1.30 3.66 -7.03
CA ASP A 32 -0.82 2.93 -5.85
C ASP A 32 0.05 1.73 -6.25
N GLY A 33 -0.21 1.14 -7.42
CA GLY A 33 0.61 0.06 -7.99
C GLY A 33 2.06 0.47 -8.25
N GLY A 34 2.34 1.77 -8.43
CA GLY A 34 3.70 2.28 -8.56
C GLY A 34 4.61 1.97 -7.36
N ALA A 35 4.04 1.71 -6.18
CA ALA A 35 4.78 1.32 -4.99
C ALA A 35 5.55 0.00 -5.18
N ALA A 36 5.09 -0.92 -6.03
CA ALA A 36 5.80 -2.15 -6.33
C ALA A 36 7.16 -1.88 -6.99
N LYS A 37 7.24 -0.86 -7.86
CA LYS A 37 8.51 -0.40 -8.49
C LYS A 37 9.47 0.24 -7.46
N ALA A 38 8.97 0.62 -6.29
CA ALA A 38 9.77 1.11 -5.17
C ALA A 38 10.20 0.01 -4.18
N GLY A 39 9.77 -1.24 -4.38
CA GLY A 39 10.10 -2.37 -3.53
C GLY A 39 9.11 -2.64 -2.39
N LEU A 40 7.96 -1.96 -2.38
CA LEU A 40 6.88 -2.21 -1.43
C LEU A 40 6.00 -3.36 -1.91
N ARG A 41 5.39 -4.07 -0.97
CA ARG A 41 4.21 -4.90 -1.27
C ARG A 41 3.02 -3.99 -1.53
N VAL A 42 2.12 -4.37 -2.43
CA VAL A 42 0.94 -3.56 -2.79
C VAL A 42 -0.32 -4.39 -2.62
N TYR A 43 -1.33 -3.79 -1.99
CA TYR A 43 -2.67 -4.33 -1.90
C TYR A 43 -3.67 -3.30 -2.41
N ILE A 44 -4.31 -3.60 -3.54
CA ILE A 44 -5.32 -2.75 -4.16
C ILE A 44 -6.70 -3.20 -3.72
N LEU A 45 -7.45 -2.27 -3.14
CA LEU A 45 -8.85 -2.43 -2.76
C LEU A 45 -9.76 -1.90 -3.87
N PRO A 46 -11.03 -2.33 -3.92
CA PRO A 46 -12.03 -1.69 -4.78
C PRO A 46 -12.15 -0.19 -4.48
N ALA A 47 -12.18 0.64 -5.52
CA ALA A 47 -12.37 2.09 -5.40
C ALA A 47 -13.77 2.47 -4.91
N GLU A 48 -14.76 1.63 -5.25
CA GLU A 48 -16.12 1.77 -4.74
C GLU A 48 -16.38 0.69 -3.69
N MET A 49 -16.97 1.12 -2.57
CA MET A 49 -17.33 0.23 -1.47
C MET A 49 -18.83 0.36 -1.21
N ASP A 50 -19.45 -0.76 -0.86
CA ASP A 50 -20.87 -0.81 -0.54
C ASP A 50 -21.06 -0.50 0.95
N GLY A 51 -21.65 0.66 1.25
CA GLY A 51 -21.86 1.16 2.61
C GLY A 51 -20.61 1.64 3.35
N ASP A 52 -20.67 1.67 4.68
CA ASP A 52 -19.64 2.29 5.53
C ASP A 52 -18.40 1.40 5.78
N VAL A 53 -18.47 0.12 5.42
CA VAL A 53 -17.40 -0.84 5.72
C VAL A 53 -16.28 -0.70 4.69
N ARG A 54 -15.21 -0.02 5.09
CA ARG A 54 -14.06 0.26 4.21
C ARG A 54 -13.06 -0.90 4.05
N GLY A 55 -13.32 -2.06 4.67
CA GLY A 55 -12.47 -3.26 4.56
C GLY A 55 -11.07 -3.16 5.19
N LEU A 56 -10.64 -1.99 5.69
CA LEU A 56 -9.28 -1.76 6.19
C LEU A 56 -8.91 -2.65 7.39
N GLY A 57 -9.89 -3.09 8.19
CA GLY A 57 -9.66 -4.06 9.27
C GLY A 57 -9.04 -5.36 8.77
N ARG A 58 -9.36 -5.78 7.54
CA ARG A 58 -8.78 -7.00 6.94
C ARG A 58 -7.30 -6.87 6.62
N VAL A 59 -6.82 -5.65 6.38
CA VAL A 59 -5.39 -5.37 6.16
C VAL A 59 -4.60 -5.64 7.44
N VAL A 60 -5.12 -5.21 8.59
CA VAL A 60 -4.48 -5.46 9.88
C VAL A 60 -4.39 -6.96 10.15
N GLU A 61 -5.49 -7.69 9.94
CA GLU A 61 -5.52 -9.15 10.08
C GLU A 61 -4.51 -9.87 9.16
N LEU A 62 -4.31 -9.38 7.93
CA LEU A 62 -3.30 -9.93 7.01
C LEU A 62 -1.87 -9.73 7.52
N VAL A 63 -1.58 -8.57 8.11
CA VAL A 63 -0.25 -8.26 8.66
C VAL A 63 0.00 -9.06 9.94
N GLU A 64 -0.96 -9.11 10.85
CA GLU A 64 -0.85 -9.85 12.12
C GLU A 64 -0.74 -11.36 11.90
N GLY A 65 -1.46 -11.93 10.92
CA GLY A 65 -1.36 -13.34 10.57
C GLY A 65 -0.09 -13.73 9.78
N SER A 66 0.75 -12.76 9.41
CA SER A 66 2.01 -12.97 8.69
C SER A 66 3.25 -12.94 9.60
N LEU A 67 3.07 -12.66 10.90
CA LEU A 67 4.09 -12.69 11.95
C LEU A 67 4.08 -14.05 12.68
#